data_AF-A0A2E9JBQ7-F1
#
_entry.id   AF-A0A2E9JBQ7-F1
#
_cell.length_a   1.000
_cell.length_b   1.000
_cell.length_c   1.000
_cell.angle_alpha   90.00
_cell.angle_beta   90.00
_cell.angle_gamma   90.00
#
_symmetry.space_group_name_H-M   'P 1'
#
loop_
_entity.id
_entity.type
_entity.pdbx_description
1 polymer ?
#
loop_
_entity_poly.entity_id
_entity_poly.type
_entity_poly.pdbx_seq_one_letter_code
_entity_poly.pdbx_strand_id
1 'polypeptide(L)'
;MNDLEFVKASLSCLDPVFKEFKKAYNLKSNRYIRNWHACANKMESLLEKDLGFSCYVTIRKDKDHALYDMTFDGAANVPEEHFSESELEITVNLSPEMYTQQLFVPESTWKKYKQHFTLTFIHELTHSLQFDNGDTQNDYEDYFSSPFEIDAYSSELAFDMFLYAKPKTQCEAFMRYSKIKDRKIFEKFTNLTEKKYGYLKNNK
;
A
#
# COMPACT_ATOMS: atom_id res chain seq x y z
N MET A 1 -14.59 13.43 -9.60
CA MET A 1 -13.54 13.28 -8.57
C MET A 1 -12.34 12.73 -9.29
N ASN A 2 -11.17 13.36 -9.19
CA ASN A 2 -9.95 12.80 -9.78
C ASN A 2 -9.35 11.71 -8.86
N ASP A 3 -8.47 10.86 -9.38
CA ASP A 3 -7.94 9.70 -8.65
C ASP A 3 -7.24 10.11 -7.34
N LEU A 4 -6.58 11.26 -7.32
CA LEU A 4 -5.93 11.79 -6.12
C LEU A 4 -6.94 12.22 -5.03
N GLU A 5 -8.07 12.80 -5.41
CA GLU A 5 -9.17 13.12 -4.50
C GLU A 5 -9.81 11.85 -3.94
N PHE A 6 -9.98 10.82 -4.78
CA PHE A 6 -10.48 9.52 -4.36
C PHE A 6 -9.51 8.85 -3.38
N VAL A 7 -8.22 8.73 -3.71
CA VAL A 7 -7.19 8.18 -2.83
C VAL A 7 -7.20 8.88 -1.47
N LYS A 8 -7.27 10.23 -1.44
CA LYS A 8 -7.34 10.99 -0.19
C LYS A 8 -8.59 10.71 0.63
N ALA A 9 -9.76 10.63 -0.01
CA ALA A 9 -11.00 10.29 0.67
C ALA A 9 -10.92 8.86 1.26
N SER A 10 -10.32 7.93 0.51
CA SER A 10 -10.13 6.54 0.89
C SER A 10 -9.15 6.36 2.05
N LEU A 11 -8.21 7.28 2.31
CA LEU A 11 -7.30 7.16 3.47
C LEU A 11 -8.03 7.10 4.82
N SER A 12 -9.26 7.62 4.89
CA SER A 12 -10.07 7.59 6.12
C SER A 12 -10.41 6.18 6.59
N CYS A 13 -10.45 5.18 5.69
CA CYS A 13 -10.75 3.78 6.02
C CYS A 13 -9.59 3.07 6.72
N LEU A 14 -8.35 3.54 6.57
CA LEU A 14 -7.14 2.84 7.03
C LEU A 14 -6.99 2.80 8.54
N ASP A 15 -7.42 3.86 9.23
CA ASP A 15 -7.33 3.95 10.68
C ASP A 15 -8.21 2.89 11.38
N PRO A 16 -9.50 2.76 11.03
CA PRO A 16 -10.34 1.65 11.50
C PRO A 16 -9.78 0.26 11.17
N VAL A 17 -9.30 0.05 9.94
CA VAL A 17 -8.77 -1.24 9.48
C VAL A 17 -7.54 -1.66 10.28
N PHE A 18 -6.56 -0.75 10.40
CA PHE A 18 -5.33 -1.02 11.14
C PHE A 18 -5.60 -1.19 12.65
N LYS A 19 -6.58 -0.47 13.19
CA LYS A 19 -7.00 -0.62 14.59
C LYS A 19 -7.60 -2.00 14.85
N GLU A 20 -8.36 -2.56 13.91
CA GLU A 20 -8.88 -3.92 14.04
C GLU A 20 -7.74 -4.94 14.03
N PHE A 21 -6.78 -4.81 13.11
CA PHE A 21 -5.60 -5.67 13.07
C PHE A 21 -4.80 -5.63 14.39
N LYS A 22 -4.49 -4.42 14.88
CA LYS A 22 -3.79 -4.23 16.15
C LYS A 22 -4.56 -4.83 17.33
N LYS A 23 -5.88 -4.67 17.35
CA LYS A 23 -6.74 -5.26 18.39
C LYS A 23 -6.69 -6.79 18.35
N ALA A 24 -6.80 -7.38 17.16
CA ALA A 24 -6.73 -8.83 16.98
C ALA A 24 -5.39 -9.41 17.46
N TYR A 25 -4.27 -8.74 17.15
CA TYR A 25 -2.95 -9.15 17.63
C TYR A 25 -2.86 -9.17 19.17
N ASN A 26 -3.46 -8.18 19.83
CA ASN A 26 -3.40 -8.06 21.28
C ASN A 26 -4.44 -8.95 22.02
N LEU A 27 -5.34 -9.61 21.31
CA LEU A 27 -6.27 -10.59 21.88
C LEU A 27 -5.57 -11.94 22.05
N LYS A 28 -5.00 -12.18 23.22
CA LYS A 28 -4.37 -13.47 23.57
C LYS A 28 -5.33 -14.63 23.31
N SER A 29 -4.96 -15.53 22.41
CA SER A 29 -5.78 -16.70 22.06
C SER A 29 -4.91 -17.87 21.63
N ASN A 30 -5.27 -19.07 22.10
CA ASN A 30 -4.67 -20.31 21.62
C ASN A 30 -5.23 -20.75 20.25
N ARG A 31 -6.25 -20.03 19.74
CA ARG A 31 -6.90 -20.28 18.43
C ARG A 31 -6.51 -19.21 17.42
N TYR A 32 -5.20 -18.94 17.30
CA TYR A 32 -4.65 -17.88 16.45
C TYR A 32 -5.14 -17.95 15.00
N ILE A 33 -5.22 -19.13 14.38
CA ILE A 33 -5.72 -19.29 12.99
C ILE A 33 -7.14 -18.73 12.85
N ARG A 34 -8.06 -19.14 13.72
CA ARG A 34 -9.46 -18.68 13.69
C ARG A 34 -9.56 -17.18 13.94
N ASN A 35 -8.74 -16.65 14.84
CA ASN A 35 -8.70 -15.22 15.12
C ASN A 35 -8.18 -14.42 13.91
N TRP A 36 -7.18 -14.92 13.20
CA TRP A 36 -6.68 -14.28 11.99
C TRP A 36 -7.68 -14.28 10.85
N HIS A 37 -8.39 -15.39 10.62
CA HIS A 37 -9.50 -15.39 9.65
C HIS A 37 -10.59 -14.38 10.01
N ALA A 38 -11.01 -14.32 11.28
CA ALA A 38 -12.02 -13.35 11.69
C ALA A 38 -11.53 -11.90 11.54
N CYS A 39 -10.25 -11.65 11.82
CA CYS A 39 -9.62 -10.35 11.65
C CYS A 39 -9.57 -9.93 10.17
N ALA A 40 -9.08 -10.82 9.30
CA ALA A 40 -9.00 -10.64 7.86
C ALA A 40 -10.36 -10.23 7.27
N ASN A 41 -11.39 -11.04 7.49
CA ASN A 41 -12.75 -10.75 7.01
C ASN A 41 -13.28 -9.40 7.53
N LYS A 42 -12.92 -9.02 8.76
CA LYS A 42 -13.36 -7.74 9.33
C LYS A 42 -12.63 -6.56 8.69
N MET A 43 -11.36 -6.71 8.36
CA MET A 43 -10.57 -5.72 7.63
C MET A 43 -11.13 -5.52 6.22
N GLU A 44 -11.43 -6.61 5.50
CA GLU A 44 -12.09 -6.58 4.18
C GLU A 44 -13.38 -5.77 4.22
N SER A 45 -14.32 -6.13 5.11
CA SER A 45 -15.60 -5.41 5.23
C SER A 45 -15.46 -3.93 5.56
N LEU A 46 -14.37 -3.51 6.22
CA LEU A 46 -14.10 -2.10 6.52
C LEU A 46 -13.57 -1.36 5.28
N LEU A 47 -12.70 -2.01 4.50
CA LEU A 47 -12.18 -1.46 3.24
C LEU A 47 -13.29 -1.31 2.20
N GLU A 48 -14.04 -2.39 1.94
CA GLU A 48 -15.09 -2.43 0.92
C GLU A 48 -16.19 -1.40 1.17
N LYS A 49 -16.52 -1.16 2.44
CA LYS A 49 -17.55 -0.18 2.83
C LYS A 49 -17.22 1.23 2.35
N ASP A 50 -15.95 1.61 2.39
CA ASP A 50 -15.52 2.96 2.05
C ASP A 50 -15.05 3.06 0.59
N LEU A 51 -14.53 1.96 0.02
CA LEU A 51 -14.02 1.90 -1.35
C LEU A 51 -15.10 1.62 -2.40
N GLY A 52 -16.14 0.85 -2.05
CA GLY A 52 -17.22 0.50 -2.96
C GLY A 52 -16.88 -0.56 -4.02
N PHE A 53 -15.78 -1.30 -3.82
CA PHE A 53 -15.36 -2.43 -4.66
C PHE A 53 -14.73 -3.54 -3.80
N SER A 54 -14.54 -4.72 -4.36
CA SER A 54 -14.08 -5.92 -3.65
C SER A 54 -12.64 -5.80 -3.14
N CYS A 55 -12.43 -6.17 -1.88
CA CYS A 55 -11.11 -6.17 -1.24
C CYS A 55 -10.85 -7.50 -0.57
N TYR A 56 -9.64 -8.03 -0.74
CA TYR A 56 -9.19 -9.26 -0.10
C TYR A 56 -8.06 -8.96 0.89
N VAL A 57 -8.17 -9.49 2.10
CA VAL A 57 -7.12 -9.33 3.12
C VAL A 57 -6.71 -10.70 3.61
N THR A 58 -5.44 -11.05 3.45
CA THR A 58 -4.90 -12.31 3.94
C THR A 58 -3.90 -12.06 5.06
N ILE A 59 -4.02 -12.80 6.16
CA ILE A 59 -3.03 -12.80 7.25
C ILE A 59 -2.40 -14.18 7.31
N ARG A 60 -1.11 -14.28 6.98
CA ARG A 60 -0.43 -15.58 6.87
C ARG A 60 0.86 -15.65 7.68
N LYS A 61 1.23 -16.89 8.01
CA LYS A 61 2.50 -17.22 8.63
C LYS A 61 3.56 -17.36 7.55
N ASP A 62 4.56 -16.51 7.61
CA ASP A 62 5.78 -16.65 6.84
C ASP A 62 6.83 -17.37 7.69
N LYS A 63 7.41 -18.45 7.17
CA LYS A 63 8.42 -19.26 7.88
C LYS A 63 9.84 -18.74 7.68
N ASP A 64 10.05 -17.96 6.64
CA ASP A 64 11.37 -17.45 6.24
C ASP A 64 11.66 -16.08 6.86
N HIS A 65 10.62 -15.44 7.41
CA HIS A 65 10.71 -14.20 8.18
C HIS A 65 11.46 -14.35 9.51
N ALA A 66 12.28 -13.34 9.82
CA ALA A 66 13.03 -13.26 11.07
C ALA A 66 12.12 -13.01 12.28
N LEU A 67 12.66 -13.21 13.49
CA LEU A 67 11.95 -12.89 14.73
C LEU A 67 11.52 -11.41 14.75
N TYR A 68 10.27 -11.14 15.15
CA TYR A 68 9.60 -9.82 15.14
C TYR A 68 9.19 -9.29 13.76
N ASP A 69 9.41 -10.04 12.69
CA ASP A 69 9.13 -9.52 11.37
C ASP A 69 7.62 -9.55 11.05
N MET A 70 7.15 -8.43 10.53
CA MET A 70 5.79 -8.20 10.03
C MET A 70 5.89 -7.28 8.81
N THR A 71 5.47 -7.78 7.65
CA THR A 71 5.45 -7.03 6.40
C THR A 71 4.04 -6.98 5.82
N PHE A 72 3.85 -6.01 4.94
CA PHE A 72 2.62 -5.80 4.18
C PHE A 72 3.01 -5.86 2.72
N ASP A 73 2.41 -6.80 2.01
CA ASP A 73 2.49 -6.88 0.56
C ASP A 73 1.10 -6.60 0.00
N GLY A 74 1.06 -6.22 -1.26
CA GLY A 74 -0.17 -5.95 -1.96
C GLY A 74 -0.18 -6.54 -3.35
N ALA A 75 -1.38 -6.68 -3.88
CA ALA A 75 -1.63 -6.84 -5.29
C ALA A 75 -2.93 -6.12 -5.62
N ALA A 76 -3.05 -5.62 -6.84
CA ALA A 76 -4.28 -5.02 -7.32
C ALA A 76 -4.54 -5.45 -8.74
N ASN A 77 -5.81 -5.67 -9.05
CA ASN A 77 -6.22 -5.85 -10.42
C ASN A 77 -6.33 -4.48 -11.07
N VAL A 78 -5.60 -4.31 -12.17
CA VAL A 78 -5.80 -3.21 -13.12
C VAL A 78 -7.07 -3.55 -13.92
N PRO A 79 -8.16 -2.78 -13.83
CA PRO A 79 -9.38 -3.10 -14.58
C PRO A 79 -9.19 -3.04 -16.10
N GLU A 80 -9.07 -4.20 -16.77
CA GLU A 80 -9.32 -4.41 -18.20
C GLU A 80 -9.74 -5.87 -18.57
N GLU A 81 -10.71 -5.97 -19.50
CA GLU A 81 -11.46 -7.11 -20.12
C GLU A 81 -11.90 -8.36 -19.31
N HIS A 82 -11.20 -8.81 -18.28
CA HIS A 82 -11.54 -10.06 -17.57
C HIS A 82 -12.41 -9.87 -16.32
N PHE A 83 -12.39 -8.68 -15.70
CA PHE A 83 -13.20 -8.34 -14.53
C PHE A 83 -13.82 -6.95 -14.68
N SER A 84 -15.11 -6.83 -14.38
CA SER A 84 -15.86 -5.58 -14.49
C SER A 84 -15.68 -4.64 -13.30
N GLU A 85 -14.96 -5.07 -12.26
CA GLU A 85 -14.83 -4.38 -10.97
C GLU A 85 -13.36 -4.39 -10.51
N SER A 86 -12.86 -3.25 -10.02
CA SER A 86 -11.53 -3.13 -9.42
C SER A 86 -11.43 -4.03 -8.18
N GLU A 87 -10.28 -4.69 -7.99
CA GLU A 87 -10.01 -5.50 -6.81
C GLU A 87 -8.68 -5.11 -6.17
N LEU A 88 -8.65 -5.16 -4.85
CA LEU A 88 -7.48 -4.83 -4.04
C LEU A 88 -7.17 -5.99 -3.08
N GLU A 89 -5.97 -6.54 -3.16
CA GLU A 89 -5.47 -7.55 -2.24
C GLU A 89 -4.39 -6.97 -1.32
N ILE A 90 -4.52 -7.19 -0.01
CA ILE A 90 -3.47 -6.87 0.96
C ILE A 90 -3.11 -8.12 1.75
N THR A 91 -1.83 -8.47 1.75
CA THR A 91 -1.30 -9.58 2.53
C THR A 91 -0.48 -9.07 3.70
N VAL A 92 -0.82 -9.53 4.91
CA VAL A 92 -0.04 -9.33 6.13
C VAL A 92 0.78 -10.59 6.40
N ASN A 93 2.10 -10.50 6.24
CA ASN A 93 3.01 -11.60 6.52
C ASN A 93 3.55 -11.48 7.94
N LEU A 94 3.42 -12.54 8.72
CA LEU A 94 3.90 -12.59 10.09
C LEU A 94 4.93 -13.70 10.26
N SER A 95 6.06 -13.37 10.89
CA SER A 95 6.98 -14.38 11.42
C SER A 95 6.26 -15.38 12.34
N PRO A 96 6.79 -16.60 12.55
CA PRO A 96 6.09 -17.64 13.31
C PRO A 96 5.66 -17.21 14.73
N GLU A 97 6.50 -16.45 15.43
CA GLU A 97 6.26 -15.98 16.79
C GLU A 97 5.24 -14.83 16.84
N MET A 98 5.24 -13.96 15.81
CA MET A 98 4.21 -12.91 15.65
C MET A 98 2.87 -13.53 15.29
N TYR A 99 2.85 -14.50 14.38
CA TYR A 99 1.63 -15.21 13.96
C TYR A 99 0.96 -15.94 15.12
N THR A 100 1.76 -16.47 16.04
CA THR A 100 1.27 -17.14 17.26
C THR A 100 1.13 -16.19 18.45
N GLN A 101 1.27 -14.87 18.24
CA GLN A 101 1.06 -13.81 19.23
C GLN A 101 1.92 -13.97 20.50
N GLN A 102 3.11 -14.54 20.35
CA GLN A 102 4.04 -14.79 21.46
C GLN A 102 4.84 -13.54 21.85
N LEU A 103 4.93 -12.57 20.94
CA LEU A 103 5.77 -11.39 21.09
C LEU A 103 4.97 -10.17 21.47
N PHE A 104 5.55 -9.34 22.34
CA PHE A 104 5.03 -8.02 22.62
C PHE A 104 5.52 -7.03 21.56
N VAL A 105 4.61 -6.24 21.00
CA VAL A 105 4.92 -5.20 20.00
C VAL A 105 4.77 -3.82 20.67
N PRO A 106 5.86 -3.05 20.84
CA PRO A 106 5.81 -1.71 21.41
C PRO A 106 5.00 -0.74 20.53
N GLU A 107 4.41 0.29 21.14
CA GLU A 107 3.61 1.30 20.43
C GLU A 107 4.38 2.01 19.29
N SER A 108 5.67 2.28 19.51
CA SER A 108 6.54 2.85 18.48
C SER A 108 6.68 1.97 17.24
N THR A 109 6.59 0.65 17.42
CA THR A 109 6.67 -0.33 16.33
C THR A 109 5.33 -0.44 15.61
N TRP A 110 4.21 -0.41 16.35
CA TRP A 110 2.87 -0.30 15.76
C TRP A 110 2.73 0.90 14.83
N LYS A 111 3.31 2.05 15.21
CA LYS A 111 3.33 3.23 14.35
C LYS A 111 4.02 2.96 13.02
N LYS A 112 5.16 2.25 13.02
CA LYS A 112 5.88 1.89 11.79
C LYS A 112 5.07 0.93 10.91
N TYR A 113 4.46 -0.10 11.51
CA TYR A 113 3.61 -1.03 10.77
C TYR A 113 2.40 -0.34 10.15
N LYS A 114 1.81 0.64 10.83
CA LYS A 114 0.74 1.47 10.24
C LYS A 114 1.22 2.21 9.00
N GLN A 115 2.42 2.79 9.07
CA GLN A 115 3.02 3.51 7.94
C GLN A 115 3.22 2.58 6.73
N HIS A 116 3.73 1.37 6.96
CA HIS A 116 3.94 0.38 5.90
C HIS A 116 2.61 -0.08 5.29
N PHE A 117 1.60 -0.36 6.13
CA PHE A 117 0.26 -0.69 5.68
C PHE A 117 -0.35 0.43 4.82
N THR A 118 -0.24 1.68 5.24
CA THR A 118 -0.73 2.83 4.46
C THR A 118 -0.02 2.97 3.12
N LEU A 119 1.30 2.79 3.06
CA LEU A 119 2.05 2.88 1.80
C LEU A 119 1.65 1.77 0.84
N THR A 120 1.58 0.52 1.32
CA THR A 120 1.12 -0.64 0.55
C THR A 120 -0.28 -0.40 0.00
N PHE A 121 -1.20 0.06 0.84
CA PHE A 121 -2.56 0.37 0.42
C PHE A 121 -2.61 1.44 -0.67
N ILE A 122 -1.86 2.55 -0.53
CA ILE A 122 -1.85 3.62 -1.54
C ILE A 122 -1.29 3.11 -2.86
N HIS A 123 -0.22 2.32 -2.82
CA HIS A 123 0.38 1.70 -4.00
C HIS A 123 -0.65 0.88 -4.76
N GLU A 124 -1.24 -0.11 -4.09
CA GLU A 124 -2.23 -1.00 -4.71
C GLU A 124 -3.53 -0.30 -5.11
N LEU A 125 -4.01 0.66 -4.31
CA LEU A 125 -5.19 1.43 -4.66
C LEU A 125 -4.94 2.22 -5.95
N THR A 126 -3.72 2.74 -6.13
CA THR A 126 -3.38 3.44 -7.36
C THR A 126 -3.39 2.49 -8.55
N HIS A 127 -2.90 1.26 -8.40
CA HIS A 127 -3.01 0.21 -9.42
C HIS A 127 -4.47 -0.15 -9.75
N SER A 128 -5.34 -0.29 -8.75
CA SER A 128 -6.74 -0.66 -8.96
C SER A 128 -7.57 0.39 -9.71
N LEU A 129 -7.05 1.62 -9.81
CA LEU A 129 -7.67 2.75 -10.51
C LEU A 129 -7.10 2.95 -11.92
N GLN A 130 -6.11 2.15 -12.33
CA GLN A 130 -5.53 2.21 -13.67
C GLN A 130 -6.48 1.54 -14.68
N PHE A 131 -6.75 2.19 -15.81
CA PHE A 131 -7.38 1.54 -16.97
C PHE A 131 -6.29 1.30 -18.01
N ASP A 132 -6.13 0.07 -18.44
CA ASP A 132 -4.87 -0.38 -19.03
C ASP A 132 -4.59 0.02 -20.49
N ASN A 133 -5.49 0.62 -21.27
CA ASN A 133 -5.25 0.97 -22.68
C ASN A 133 -4.33 -0.03 -23.47
N GLY A 134 -4.60 -1.32 -23.34
CA GLY A 134 -4.35 -2.39 -24.32
C GLY A 134 -3.10 -2.47 -25.21
N ASP A 135 -1.95 -1.83 -24.92
CA ASP A 135 -0.79 -1.95 -25.82
C ASP A 135 0.58 -2.06 -25.11
N THR A 136 1.21 -3.22 -25.36
CA THR A 136 2.66 -3.52 -25.49
C THR A 136 3.44 -4.22 -24.37
N GLN A 137 3.86 -5.45 -24.71
CA GLN A 137 4.72 -6.41 -24.00
C GLN A 137 6.23 -6.05 -24.09
N ASN A 138 6.74 -5.17 -23.23
CA ASN A 138 8.19 -4.89 -23.07
C ASN A 138 8.50 -4.47 -21.61
N ASP A 139 8.05 -5.34 -20.70
CA ASP A 139 7.37 -5.02 -19.44
C ASP A 139 8.19 -4.52 -18.24
N TYR A 140 9.42 -4.02 -18.41
CA TYR A 140 10.16 -3.41 -17.28
C TYR A 140 10.65 -2.00 -17.54
N GLU A 141 11.24 -1.73 -18.71
CA GLU A 141 11.55 -0.34 -19.09
C GLU A 141 10.26 0.41 -19.46
N ASP A 142 9.32 -0.27 -20.13
CA ASP A 142 8.03 0.31 -20.45
C ASP A 142 7.13 0.47 -19.21
N TYR A 143 7.23 -0.44 -18.24
CA TYR A 143 6.51 -0.35 -16.96
C TYR A 143 6.86 0.94 -16.21
N PHE A 144 8.14 1.26 -16.03
CA PHE A 144 8.53 2.53 -15.41
C PHE A 144 8.32 3.76 -16.31
N SER A 145 8.05 3.56 -17.61
CA SER A 145 7.71 4.62 -18.55
C SER A 145 6.21 4.94 -18.59
N SER A 146 5.38 4.02 -18.08
CA SER A 146 3.94 4.17 -18.09
C SER A 146 3.57 5.47 -17.35
N PRO A 147 2.81 6.38 -17.99
CA PRO A 147 2.34 7.60 -17.35
C PRO A 147 1.70 7.38 -15.97
N PHE A 148 1.09 6.21 -15.77
CA PHE A 148 0.37 5.84 -14.55
C PHE A 148 1.29 5.33 -13.44
N GLU A 149 2.28 4.51 -13.78
CA GLU A 149 3.33 4.06 -12.88
C GLU A 149 4.17 5.24 -12.35
N ILE A 150 4.49 6.16 -13.25
CA ILE A 150 5.13 7.43 -12.90
C ILE A 150 4.24 8.21 -11.93
N ASP A 151 2.91 8.18 -12.11
CA ASP A 151 1.97 8.85 -11.24
C ASP A 151 1.91 8.19 -9.84
N ALA A 152 1.81 6.86 -9.76
CA ALA A 152 1.78 6.11 -8.51
C ALA A 152 3.04 6.32 -7.66
N TYR A 153 4.22 6.03 -8.22
CA TYR A 153 5.47 6.23 -7.48
C TYR A 153 5.74 7.69 -7.18
N SER A 154 5.27 8.64 -8.02
CA SER A 154 5.42 10.06 -7.71
C SER A 154 4.52 10.50 -6.56
N SER A 155 3.32 9.90 -6.42
CA SER A 155 2.43 10.05 -5.25
C SER A 155 3.08 9.48 -3.99
N GLU A 156 3.59 8.24 -4.05
CA GLU A 156 4.31 7.62 -2.92
C GLU A 156 5.46 8.49 -2.45
N LEU A 157 6.31 8.94 -3.37
CA LEU A 157 7.44 9.81 -3.04
C LEU A 157 6.96 11.12 -2.40
N ALA A 158 5.92 11.74 -2.94
CA ALA A 158 5.37 12.98 -2.38
C ALA A 158 4.81 12.77 -0.96
N PHE A 159 4.14 11.64 -0.71
CA PHE A 159 3.64 11.27 0.62
C PHE A 159 4.76 10.95 1.59
N ASP A 160 5.77 10.18 1.20
CA ASP A 160 6.95 9.88 2.02
C ASP A 160 7.67 11.17 2.46
N MET A 161 7.84 12.10 1.52
CA MET A 161 8.43 13.42 1.78
C MET A 161 7.53 14.29 2.68
N PHE A 162 6.21 14.18 2.59
CA PHE A 162 5.28 15.02 3.34
C PHE A 162 5.00 14.49 4.75
N LEU A 163 4.55 13.24 4.87
CA LEU A 163 4.14 12.64 6.14
C LEU A 163 5.33 12.34 7.05
N TYR A 164 6.47 11.97 6.47
CA TYR A 164 7.63 11.49 7.23
C TYR A 164 8.84 12.41 7.15
N ALA A 165 8.74 13.53 6.44
CA ALA A 165 9.84 14.47 6.22
C ALA A 165 11.13 13.78 5.71
N LYS A 166 10.98 12.64 5.01
CA LYS A 166 12.13 11.89 4.46
C LYS A 166 12.75 12.68 3.31
N PRO A 167 14.09 12.77 3.23
CA PRO A 167 14.76 13.25 2.02
C PRO A 167 14.40 12.35 0.83
N LYS A 168 14.14 12.94 -0.34
CA LYS A 168 13.78 12.18 -1.55
C LYS A 168 14.76 11.06 -1.88
N THR A 169 16.06 11.28 -1.66
CA THR A 169 17.13 10.30 -1.90
C THR A 169 17.10 9.07 -1.00
N GLN A 170 16.29 9.08 0.06
CA GLN A 170 16.11 7.95 0.98
C GLN A 170 14.77 7.22 0.76
N CYS A 171 13.95 7.69 -0.18
CA CYS A 171 12.66 7.10 -0.49
C CYS A 171 12.82 6.04 -1.59
N GLU A 172 12.15 4.91 -1.44
CA GLU A 172 12.29 3.76 -2.33
C GLU A 172 11.88 4.08 -3.78
N ALA A 173 10.76 4.79 -3.95
CA ALA A 173 10.29 5.29 -5.23
C ALA A 173 11.37 6.09 -5.98
N PHE A 174 12.07 7.00 -5.29
CA PHE A 174 13.15 7.78 -5.89
C PHE A 174 14.37 6.92 -6.24
N MET A 175 14.75 5.99 -5.36
CA MET A 175 15.86 5.07 -5.61
C MET A 175 15.60 4.14 -6.80
N ARG A 176 14.35 3.74 -7.03
CA ARG A 176 13.94 3.02 -8.25
C ARG A 176 14.06 3.91 -9.48
N TYR A 177 13.39 5.07 -9.48
CA TYR A 177 13.34 5.95 -10.67
C TYR A 177 14.69 6.58 -11.03
N SER A 178 15.58 6.82 -10.06
CA SER A 178 16.94 7.33 -10.32
C SER A 178 17.83 6.38 -11.11
N LYS A 179 17.45 5.09 -11.24
CA LYS A 179 18.19 4.09 -12.03
C LYS A 179 17.71 4.02 -13.49
N ILE A 180 16.59 4.67 -13.83
CA ILE A 180 16.04 4.71 -15.18
C ILE A 180 16.94 5.59 -16.06
N LYS A 181 17.36 5.05 -17.21
CA LYS A 181 18.26 5.75 -18.14
C LYS A 181 17.55 6.81 -18.99
N ASP A 182 16.24 6.65 -19.21
CA ASP A 182 15.46 7.66 -19.93
C ASP A 182 15.23 8.88 -19.03
N ARG A 183 15.88 9.97 -19.40
CA ARG A 183 15.81 11.25 -18.71
C ARG A 183 14.42 11.87 -18.73
N LYS A 184 13.62 11.66 -19.78
CA LYS A 184 12.26 12.22 -19.88
C LYS A 184 11.33 11.59 -18.86
N ILE A 185 11.43 10.27 -18.69
CA ILE A 185 10.65 9.52 -17.69
C ILE A 185 11.01 10.02 -16.29
N PHE A 186 12.31 10.10 -15.98
CA PHE A 186 12.77 10.57 -14.68
C PHE A 186 12.35 12.01 -14.39
N GLU A 187 12.48 12.92 -15.37
CA GLU A 187 12.05 14.31 -15.23
C GLU A 187 10.53 14.41 -15.00
N LYS A 188 9.73 13.60 -15.71
CA LYS A 188 8.28 13.53 -15.55
C LYS A 188 7.90 13.07 -14.13
N PHE A 189 8.53 12.01 -13.64
CA PHE A 189 8.41 11.53 -12.27
C PHE A 189 8.71 12.63 -11.25
N THR A 190 9.88 13.28 -11.35
CA THR A 190 10.27 14.33 -10.41
C THR A 190 9.32 15.53 -10.42
N ASN A 191 8.86 15.95 -11.60
CA ASN A 191 7.94 17.08 -11.73
C ASN A 191 6.56 16.77 -11.12
N LEU A 192 6.05 15.55 -11.32
CA LEU A 192 4.78 15.12 -10.72
C LEU A 192 4.89 15.03 -9.20
N THR A 193 5.99 14.48 -8.67
CA THR A 193 6.25 14.46 -7.24
C THR A 193 6.25 15.87 -6.66
N GLU A 194 6.97 16.81 -7.27
CA GLU A 194 7.05 18.19 -6.78
C GLU A 194 5.68 18.89 -6.77
N LYS A 195 4.88 18.69 -7.82
CA LYS A 195 3.50 19.20 -7.87
C LYS A 195 2.64 18.62 -6.74
N LYS A 196 2.65 17.31 -6.56
CA LYS A 196 1.86 16.61 -5.53
C LYS A 196 2.31 16.98 -4.13
N TYR A 197 3.63 17.03 -3.89
CA TYR A 197 4.21 17.45 -2.62
C TYR A 197 3.88 18.92 -2.30
N GLY A 198 3.96 19.80 -3.30
CA GLY A 198 3.54 21.20 -3.18
C GLY A 198 2.06 21.34 -2.84
N TYR A 199 1.20 20.55 -3.50
CA TYR A 199 -0.22 20.48 -3.17
C TYR A 199 -0.44 20.08 -1.70
N LEU A 200 0.22 19.00 -1.24
CA LEU A 200 0.10 18.50 0.14
C LEU A 200 0.55 19.56 1.17
N LYS A 201 1.59 20.34 0.86
CA LYS A 201 2.05 21.44 1.72
C LYS A 201 1.06 22.59 1.84
N ASN A 202 0.35 22.91 0.76
CA ASN A 202 -0.50 24.10 0.67
C ASN A 202 -1.95 23.87 1.11
N ASN A 203 -2.40 22.61 1.20
CA ASN A 203 -3.79 22.25 1.50
C ASN A 203 -3.88 21.39 2.77
N LYS A 204 -3.20 21.81 3.84
CA LYS A 204 -3.22 21.15 5.15
C LYS A 204 -4.56 21.25 5.84
#